data_AF-A0AAJ6D2W6-F1
#
_entry.id   AF-A0AAJ6D2W6-F1
#
_cell.length_a   1.000
_cell.length_b   1.000
_cell.length_c   1.000
_cell.angle_alpha   90.00
_cell.angle_beta   90.00
_cell.angle_gamma   90.00
#
_symmetry.space_group_name_H-M   'P 1'
#
loop_
_entity.id
_entity.type
_entity.pdbx_description
1 polymer ?
#
loop_
_entity_poly.entity_id
_entity_poly.type
_entity_poly.pdbx_seq_one_letter_code
_entity_poly.pdbx_strand_id
1 'polypeptide(L)'
;MGSLFSFSKGDVDVQNKHIDGKGEFFVNSGVTNRGIKGKTDYPAKIFPAGTITIDFFGNAFYRNYRYKLATHNHVFSLTGECLKNDSIGPYLIGAMAYLPKKYAFSNMATVPSLEREEIMLPTQEDGTIDFDLMTRFITAIEKLVIEDVVDWADKKIAATKQVTNIE
;
A
#
# COMPACT_ATOMS: atom_id res chain seq x y z
N MET A 1 10.19 2.96 13.44
CA MET A 1 9.05 3.38 12.60
C MET A 1 8.28 4.51 13.26
N GLY A 2 8.16 4.55 14.59
CA GLY A 2 7.47 5.62 15.32
C GLY A 2 8.04 7.03 15.14
N SER A 3 9.29 7.17 14.71
CA SER A 3 9.88 8.46 14.33
C SER A 3 9.50 8.93 12.92
N LEU A 4 9.03 8.02 12.05
CA LEU A 4 8.72 8.32 10.65
C LEU A 4 7.22 8.51 10.40
N PHE A 5 6.37 7.88 11.21
CA PHE A 5 4.93 7.83 10.98
C PHE A 5 4.12 8.18 12.22
N SER A 6 3.00 8.86 11.97
CA SER A 6 1.85 8.90 12.86
C SER A 6 0.87 7.80 12.48
N PHE A 7 0.29 7.14 13.49
CA PHE A 7 -0.63 6.02 13.31
C PHE A 7 -2.07 6.44 13.63
N SER A 8 -3.02 5.95 12.85
CA SER A 8 -4.44 6.23 13.07
C SER A 8 -5.32 5.02 12.73
N LYS A 9 -6.45 4.90 13.43
CA LYS A 9 -7.43 3.81 13.27
C LYS A 9 -8.76 4.36 12.77
N GLY A 10 -9.60 3.48 12.24
CA GLY A 10 -11.00 3.78 11.97
C GLY A 10 -11.74 4.25 13.22
N ASP A 11 -12.76 5.06 13.02
CA ASP A 11 -13.56 5.70 14.06
C ASP A 11 -14.97 5.12 14.19
N VAL A 12 -15.41 4.34 13.21
CA VAL A 12 -16.74 3.73 13.16
C VAL A 12 -16.64 2.23 12.83
N ASP A 13 -17.55 1.41 13.37
CA ASP A 13 -17.65 -0.01 13.01
C ASP A 13 -18.35 -0.19 11.65
N VAL A 14 -17.61 -0.01 10.56
CA VAL A 14 -18.09 -0.28 9.19
C VAL A 14 -18.14 -1.78 8.94
N GLN A 15 -19.33 -2.31 8.66
CA GLN A 15 -19.59 -3.74 8.44
C GLN A 15 -19.94 -4.03 6.97
N ASN A 16 -19.90 -5.31 6.57
CA ASN A 16 -20.21 -5.73 5.19
C ASN A 16 -21.58 -5.23 4.68
N LYS A 17 -22.58 -5.11 5.56
CA LYS A 17 -23.91 -4.59 5.22
C LYS A 17 -23.91 -3.11 4.78
N HIS A 18 -22.85 -2.36 5.09
CA HIS A 18 -22.68 -0.96 4.67
C HIS A 18 -21.96 -0.82 3.33
N ILE A 19 -21.52 -1.93 2.71
CA ILE A 19 -20.86 -1.90 1.41
C ILE A 19 -21.94 -1.84 0.33
N ASP A 20 -22.07 -0.68 -0.31
CA ASP A 20 -23.14 -0.37 -1.26
C ASP A 20 -22.60 -0.02 -2.66
N GLY A 21 -21.27 -0.05 -2.84
CA GLY A 21 -20.61 0.26 -4.10
C GLY A 21 -20.41 1.76 -4.37
N LYS A 22 -20.80 2.64 -3.43
CA LYS A 22 -20.69 4.10 -3.57
C LYS A 22 -19.62 4.68 -2.65
N GLY A 23 -19.24 5.94 -2.84
CA GLY A 23 -18.27 6.62 -1.97
C GLY A 23 -16.86 6.05 -2.05
N GLU A 24 -16.21 5.93 -0.90
CA GLU A 24 -14.78 5.62 -0.76
C GLU A 24 -14.54 4.12 -0.55
N PHE A 25 -13.34 3.64 -0.88
CA PHE A 25 -12.97 2.25 -0.64
C PHE A 25 -12.96 1.92 0.85
N PHE A 26 -13.59 0.81 1.24
CA PHE A 26 -13.50 0.25 2.58
C PHE A 26 -12.40 -0.80 2.64
N VAL A 27 -11.40 -0.57 3.50
CA VAL A 27 -10.24 -1.43 3.68
C VAL A 27 -10.33 -2.15 5.02
N ASN A 28 -10.06 -3.45 5.00
CA ASN A 28 -10.01 -4.35 6.16
C ASN A 28 -8.71 -5.17 6.11
N SER A 29 -8.42 -5.94 7.15
CA SER A 29 -7.25 -6.82 7.19
C SER A 29 -7.31 -7.91 6.11
N GLY A 30 -6.13 -8.39 5.71
CA GLY A 30 -5.96 -9.47 4.75
C GLY A 30 -5.33 -9.04 3.43
N VAL A 31 -4.82 -10.05 2.70
CA VAL A 31 -4.02 -9.86 1.49
C VAL A 31 -4.84 -9.89 0.20
N THR A 32 -5.99 -10.56 0.19
CA THR A 32 -6.87 -10.62 -0.97
C THR A 32 -7.34 -9.21 -1.33
N ASN A 33 -7.12 -8.83 -2.59
CA ASN A 33 -7.39 -7.47 -3.08
C ASN A 33 -6.80 -6.36 -2.19
N ARG A 34 -5.65 -6.63 -1.55
CA ARG A 34 -4.99 -5.73 -0.60
C ARG A 34 -5.96 -5.24 0.49
N GLY A 35 -6.86 -6.10 0.95
CA GLY A 35 -7.81 -5.79 2.02
C GLY A 35 -9.04 -4.97 1.61
N ILE A 36 -9.18 -4.58 0.33
CA ILE A 36 -10.37 -3.83 -0.13
C ILE A 36 -11.59 -4.75 -0.16
N LYS A 37 -12.63 -4.41 0.61
CA LYS A 37 -13.90 -5.14 0.65
C LYS A 37 -14.94 -4.61 -0.34
N GLY A 38 -14.82 -3.36 -0.76
CA GLY A 38 -15.74 -2.69 -1.67
C GLY A 38 -15.72 -1.18 -1.44
N LYS A 39 -16.76 -0.49 -1.88
CA LYS A 39 -16.95 0.95 -1.61
C LYS A 39 -18.14 1.16 -0.68
N THR A 40 -18.07 2.21 0.15
CA THR A 40 -19.14 2.64 1.04
C THR A 40 -19.23 4.16 1.18
N ASP A 41 -20.44 4.70 1.07
CA ASP A 41 -20.74 6.09 1.43
C ASP A 41 -21.08 6.27 2.93
N TYR A 42 -21.20 5.17 3.69
CA TYR A 42 -21.54 5.17 5.11
C TYR A 42 -20.64 6.11 5.93
N PRO A 43 -21.20 6.98 6.80
CA PRO A 43 -20.43 7.98 7.53
C PRO A 43 -19.32 7.35 8.40
N ALA A 44 -18.07 7.65 8.08
CA ALA A 44 -16.87 7.25 8.80
C ALA A 44 -15.70 8.15 8.37
N LYS A 45 -14.63 8.20 9.16
CA LYS A 45 -13.40 8.92 8.85
C LYS A 45 -12.86 8.49 7.49
N ILE A 46 -12.60 9.49 6.64
CA ILE A 46 -11.92 9.30 5.36
C ILE A 46 -10.44 9.59 5.56
N PHE A 47 -9.62 8.60 5.24
CA PHE A 47 -8.17 8.71 5.20
C PHE A 47 -7.73 9.23 3.83
N PRO A 48 -6.74 10.12 3.78
CA PRO A 48 -6.26 10.66 2.52
C PRO A 48 -5.50 9.60 1.70
N ALA A 49 -5.42 9.86 0.39
CA ALA A 49 -4.45 9.21 -0.47
C ALA A 49 -3.00 9.53 -0.03
N GLY A 50 -2.04 8.77 -0.54
CA GLY A 50 -0.62 8.96 -0.22
C GLY A 50 -0.23 8.40 1.14
N THR A 51 -0.97 7.43 1.67
CA THR A 51 -0.72 6.83 3.00
C THR A 51 -0.42 5.33 2.90
N ILE A 52 0.11 4.75 3.97
CA ILE A 52 0.34 3.30 4.07
C ILE A 52 -0.66 2.71 5.05
N THR A 53 -1.24 1.56 4.74
CA THR A 53 -2.00 0.76 5.70
C THR A 53 -1.19 -0.45 6.12
N ILE A 54 -1.15 -0.76 7.42
CA ILE A 54 -0.60 -2.01 7.96
C ILE A 54 -1.69 -2.72 8.75
N ASP A 55 -1.96 -3.98 8.42
CA ASP A 55 -2.86 -4.81 9.24
C ASP A 55 -2.13 -5.49 10.40
N PHE A 56 -2.88 -6.10 11.31
CA PHE A 56 -2.32 -6.80 12.47
C PHE A 56 -1.48 -8.05 12.16
N PHE A 57 -1.47 -8.51 10.91
CA PHE A 57 -0.54 -9.54 10.43
C PHE A 57 0.72 -8.92 9.81
N GLY A 58 0.89 -7.60 9.84
CA GLY A 58 2.04 -6.92 9.27
C GLY A 58 1.95 -6.71 7.76
N ASN A 59 0.81 -6.95 7.11
CA ASN A 59 0.68 -6.71 5.68
C ASN A 59 0.61 -5.21 5.41
N ALA A 60 1.63 -4.68 4.72
CA ALA A 60 1.74 -3.27 4.38
C ALA A 60 1.30 -3.01 2.92
N PHE A 61 0.45 -1.99 2.73
CA PHE A 61 0.00 -1.56 1.40
C PHE A 61 -0.01 -0.05 1.29
N TYR A 62 0.57 0.49 0.21
CA TYR A 62 0.46 1.89 -0.14
C TYR A 62 -0.93 2.18 -0.77
N ARG A 63 -1.54 3.30 -0.39
CA ARG A 63 -2.87 3.72 -0.82
C ARG A 63 -2.75 5.08 -1.53
N ASN A 64 -2.74 5.05 -2.86
CA ASN A 64 -2.79 6.25 -3.71
C ASN A 64 -4.23 6.76 -3.93
N TYR A 65 -5.17 6.38 -3.08
CA TYR A 65 -6.57 6.79 -3.12
C TYR A 65 -7.09 6.98 -1.69
N ARG A 66 -8.20 7.73 -1.55
CA ARG A 66 -8.92 7.90 -0.29
C ARG A 66 -9.62 6.60 0.10
N TYR A 67 -9.72 6.34 1.40
CA TYR A 67 -10.33 5.11 1.91
C TYR A 67 -10.90 5.31 3.32
N LYS A 68 -11.65 4.33 3.79
CA LYS A 68 -12.20 4.23 5.14
C LYS A 68 -11.68 2.98 5.82
N LEU A 69 -11.53 3.06 7.14
CA LEU A 69 -11.18 1.95 8.03
C LEU A 69 -12.29 1.80 9.07
N ALA A 70 -12.49 0.59 9.58
CA ALA A 70 -13.39 0.35 10.71
C ALA A 70 -12.62 0.40 12.04
N THR A 71 -13.30 0.66 13.16
CA THR A 71 -12.67 0.68 14.50
C THR A 71 -12.02 -0.65 14.87
N HIS A 72 -12.63 -1.77 14.48
CA HIS A 72 -12.21 -3.13 14.85
C HIS A 72 -11.69 -3.97 13.66
N ASN A 73 -11.37 -3.35 12.52
CA ASN A 73 -10.79 -4.08 11.37
C ASN A 73 -9.31 -4.45 11.58
N HIS A 74 -8.69 -3.96 12.66
CA HIS A 74 -7.29 -4.18 12.99
C HIS A 74 -6.32 -3.74 11.87
N VAL A 75 -6.67 -2.65 11.17
CA VAL A 75 -5.82 -1.97 10.20
C VAL A 75 -5.44 -0.59 10.73
N PHE A 76 -4.18 -0.22 10.56
CA PHE A 76 -3.62 1.06 10.98
C PHE A 76 -3.23 1.86 9.73
N SER A 77 -3.70 3.11 9.63
CA SER A 77 -3.22 4.09 8.65
C SER A 77 -1.97 4.76 9.18
N LEU A 78 -0.93 4.81 8.37
CA LEU A 78 0.35 5.47 8.63
C LEU A 78 0.48 6.69 7.70
N THR A 79 0.68 7.86 8.31
CA THR A 79 0.96 9.13 7.64
C THR A 79 2.31 9.66 8.12
N GLY A 80 3.07 10.35 7.27
CA GLY A 80 4.31 10.98 7.69
C GLY A 80 4.90 11.87 6.60
N GLU A 81 5.73 12.84 7.00
CA GLU A 81 6.40 13.76 6.07
C GLU A 81 7.37 13.04 5.11
N CYS A 82 7.74 11.79 5.43
CA CYS A 82 8.54 10.95 4.56
C CYS A 82 7.80 10.52 3.28
N LEU A 83 6.46 10.53 3.25
CA LEU A 83 5.65 10.14 2.09
C LEU A 83 5.55 11.31 1.08
N LYS A 84 6.69 11.72 0.55
CA LYS A 84 6.86 12.94 -0.26
C LYS A 84 6.29 12.88 -1.67
N ASN A 85 6.24 11.68 -2.24
CA ASN A 85 5.74 11.43 -3.60
C ASN A 85 5.23 9.98 -3.73
N ASP A 86 4.63 9.67 -4.88
CA ASP A 86 3.97 8.39 -5.14
C ASP A 86 4.94 7.20 -5.21
N SER A 87 6.24 7.43 -5.42
CA SER A 87 7.27 6.40 -5.44
C SER A 87 7.78 6.03 -4.05
N ILE A 88 7.73 6.94 -3.07
CA ILE A 88 8.25 6.68 -1.72
C ILE A 88 7.41 5.61 -1.00
N GLY A 89 6.08 5.66 -1.14
CA GLY A 89 5.18 4.67 -0.55
C GLY A 89 5.50 3.22 -0.94
N PRO A 90 5.57 2.90 -2.25
CA PRO A 90 6.00 1.60 -2.77
C PRO A 90 7.37 1.13 -2.25
N TYR A 91 8.35 2.02 -2.17
CA TYR A 91 9.66 1.67 -1.60
C TYR A 91 9.53 1.25 -0.13
N LEU A 92 8.84 2.07 0.68
CA LEU A 92 8.67 1.84 2.11
C LEU A 92 7.94 0.54 2.42
N ILE A 93 6.89 0.19 1.66
CA ILE A 93 6.22 -1.10 1.86
C ILE A 93 7.14 -2.29 1.50
N GLY A 94 8.05 -2.11 0.54
CA GLY A 94 9.11 -3.09 0.24
C GLY A 94 10.06 -3.27 1.42
N ALA A 95 10.51 -2.17 2.02
CA ALA A 95 11.34 -2.19 3.23
C ALA A 95 10.63 -2.83 4.44
N MET A 96 9.29 -2.82 4.46
CA MET A 96 8.44 -3.43 5.48
C MET A 96 8.06 -4.89 5.18
N ALA A 97 8.51 -5.48 4.07
CA ALA A 97 8.07 -6.81 3.64
C ALA A 97 8.45 -7.96 4.60
N TYR A 98 9.27 -7.69 5.62
CA TYR A 98 9.61 -8.64 6.66
C TYR A 98 8.53 -8.76 7.76
N LEU A 99 7.67 -7.75 7.92
CA LEU A 99 6.67 -7.70 9.01
C LEU A 99 5.72 -8.92 9.03
N PRO A 100 5.22 -9.44 7.89
CA PRO A 100 4.37 -10.63 7.88
C PRO A 100 5.03 -11.91 8.39
N LYS A 101 6.37 -11.94 8.49
CA LYS A 101 7.10 -13.07 9.08
C LYS A 101 7.16 -12.99 10.62
N LYS A 102 6.90 -11.81 11.18
CA LYS A 102 6.99 -11.51 12.62
C LYS A 102 5.63 -11.55 13.32
N TYR A 103 4.57 -11.19 12.60
CA TYR A 103 3.23 -11.06 13.16
C TYR A 103 2.32 -12.22 12.73
N ALA A 104 1.55 -12.73 13.68
CA ALA A 104 0.64 -13.86 13.53
C ALA A 104 -0.47 -13.78 14.59
N PHE A 105 -1.43 -14.72 14.62
CA PHE A 105 -2.47 -14.72 15.66
C PHE A 105 -1.93 -14.74 17.09
N SER A 106 -0.82 -15.43 17.34
CA SER A 106 -0.15 -15.48 18.64
C SER A 106 0.61 -14.19 18.99
N ASN A 107 0.88 -13.35 18.00
CA ASN A 107 1.64 -12.10 18.14
C ASN A 107 1.11 -11.10 17.11
N MET A 108 0.00 -10.44 17.41
CA MET A 108 -0.64 -9.49 16.50
C MET A 108 0.04 -8.12 16.57
N ALA A 109 0.16 -7.44 15.42
CA ALA A 109 0.69 -6.09 15.40
C ALA A 109 -0.27 -5.12 16.09
N THR A 110 0.32 -4.24 16.90
CA THR A 110 -0.35 -3.12 17.57
C THR A 110 0.39 -1.84 17.23
N VAL A 111 -0.23 -0.68 17.43
CA VAL A 111 0.46 0.60 17.21
C VAL A 111 1.78 0.67 18.00
N PRO A 112 1.82 0.35 19.32
CA PRO A 112 3.08 0.37 20.06
C PRO A 112 4.13 -0.64 19.55
N SER A 113 3.71 -1.81 19.05
CA SER A 113 4.67 -2.77 18.50
C SER A 113 5.24 -2.28 17.17
N LEU A 114 4.38 -1.72 16.30
CA LEU A 114 4.77 -1.14 15.02
C LEU A 114 5.65 0.09 15.18
N GLU A 115 5.43 0.93 16.19
CA GLU A 115 6.30 2.08 16.47
C GLU A 115 7.76 1.66 16.73
N ARG A 116 7.95 0.52 17.41
CA ARG A 116 9.26 -0.08 17.72
C ARG A 116 9.89 -0.86 16.56
N GLU A 117 9.18 -1.09 15.47
CA GLU A 117 9.77 -1.74 14.30
C GLU A 117 10.79 -0.83 13.62
N GLU A 118 11.81 -1.41 13.02
CA GLU A 118 12.87 -0.67 12.32
C GLU A 118 12.85 -1.02 10.83
N ILE A 119 12.98 0.01 10.00
CA ILE A 119 13.14 -0.15 8.55
C ILE A 119 14.47 0.45 8.15
N MET A 120 15.22 -0.26 7.33
CA MET A 120 16.47 0.25 6.77
C MET A 120 16.16 1.11 5.56
N LEU A 121 16.65 2.35 5.58
CA LEU A 121 16.48 3.32 4.50
C LEU A 121 17.84 3.77 3.99
N PRO A 122 17.96 4.11 2.70
CA PRO A 122 19.17 4.68 2.17
C PRO A 122 19.39 6.08 2.78
N THR A 123 20.65 6.44 2.96
CA THR A 123 21.06 7.75 3.45
C THR A 123 22.05 8.41 2.51
N GLN A 124 22.02 9.73 2.48
CA GLN A 124 23.06 10.55 1.87
C GLN A 124 24.31 10.56 2.77
N GLU A 125 25.40 11.17 2.29
CA GLU A 125 26.66 11.30 3.04
C GLU A 125 26.48 12.08 4.36
N ASP A 126 25.53 13.01 4.41
CA ASP A 126 25.20 13.81 5.60
C ASP A 126 24.31 13.05 6.61
N GLY A 127 23.97 11.79 6.32
CA GLY A 127 23.13 10.94 7.17
C GLY A 127 21.63 11.19 7.04
N THR A 128 21.19 12.12 6.19
CA THR A 128 19.77 12.32 5.90
C THR A 128 19.24 11.24 4.96
N ILE A 129 17.93 10.95 5.01
CA ILE A 129 17.31 9.92 4.16
C ILE A 129 17.39 10.35 2.68
N ASP A 130 17.87 9.43 1.83
CA ASP A 130 18.00 9.64 0.39
C ASP A 130 16.70 9.28 -0.34
N PHE A 131 15.75 10.22 -0.34
CA PHE A 131 14.46 10.08 -1.04
C PHE A 131 14.62 10.04 -2.57
N ASP A 132 15.67 10.64 -3.11
CA ASP A 132 15.90 10.67 -4.56
C ASP A 132 16.36 9.31 -5.06
N LEU A 133 17.21 8.60 -4.30
CA LEU A 133 17.55 7.21 -4.58
C LEU A 133 16.32 6.30 -4.49
N MET A 134 15.49 6.43 -3.45
CA MET A 134 14.25 5.65 -3.33
C MET A 134 13.32 5.87 -4.53
N THR A 135 13.16 7.13 -4.94
CA THR A 135 12.32 7.50 -6.10
C THR A 135 12.90 6.91 -7.39
N ARG A 136 14.19 7.12 -7.67
CA ARG A 136 14.85 6.56 -8.87
C ARG A 136 14.77 5.04 -8.91
N PHE A 137 14.91 4.36 -7.78
CA PHE A 137 14.80 2.91 -7.69
C PHE A 137 13.43 2.42 -8.13
N ILE A 138 12.36 3.01 -7.60
CA ILE A 138 11.00 2.65 -7.99
C ILE A 138 10.70 3.01 -9.44
N THR A 139 11.10 4.21 -9.90
CA THR A 139 10.93 4.59 -11.32
C THR A 139 11.69 3.65 -12.27
N ALA A 140 12.87 3.17 -11.89
CA ALA A 140 13.60 2.19 -12.70
C ALA A 140 12.85 0.85 -12.79
N ILE A 141 12.32 0.34 -11.67
CA ILE A 141 11.48 -0.86 -11.67
C ILE A 141 10.24 -0.67 -12.54
N GLU A 142 9.55 0.46 -12.41
CA GLU A 142 8.35 0.75 -13.21
C GLU A 142 8.67 0.77 -14.71
N LYS A 143 9.79 1.37 -15.11
CA LYS A 143 10.23 1.39 -16.51
C LYS A 143 10.53 -0.01 -17.06
N LEU A 144 11.19 -0.86 -16.28
CA LEU A 144 11.44 -2.25 -16.66
C LEU A 144 10.13 -3.02 -16.85
N VAL A 145 9.17 -2.86 -15.93
CA VAL A 145 7.86 -3.51 -16.04
C VAL A 145 7.08 -2.99 -17.26
N ILE A 146 7.16 -1.69 -17.57
CA ILE A 146 6.51 -1.12 -18.76
C ILE A 146 7.11 -1.71 -20.04
N GLU A 147 8.43 -1.84 -20.12
CA GLU A 147 9.13 -2.48 -21.24
C GLU A 147 8.62 -3.91 -21.47
N ASP A 148 8.57 -4.73 -20.42
CA ASP A 148 8.05 -6.11 -20.49
C ASP A 148 6.59 -6.18 -20.98
N VAL A 149 5.75 -5.22 -20.57
CA VAL A 149 4.34 -5.15 -20.98
C VAL A 149 4.20 -4.77 -22.45
N VAL A 150 5.01 -3.82 -22.93
CA VAL A 150 5.04 -3.43 -24.34
C VAL A 150 5.45 -4.62 -25.20
N ASP A 151 6.53 -5.32 -24.85
CA ASP A 151 7.01 -6.52 -25.52
C ASP A 151 5.94 -7.61 -25.60
N TRP A 152 5.21 -7.83 -24.50
CA TRP A 152 4.11 -8.79 -24.46
C TRP A 152 2.95 -8.38 -25.38
N ALA A 153 2.58 -7.10 -25.37
CA ALA A 153 1.51 -6.57 -26.20
C ALA A 153 1.84 -6.70 -27.69
N ASP A 154 3.06 -6.39 -28.10
CA ASP A 154 3.53 -6.52 -29.48
C ASP A 154 3.50 -7.98 -29.95
N LYS A 155 3.97 -8.91 -29.11
CA LYS A 155 3.89 -10.36 -29.39
C LYS A 155 2.43 -10.81 -29.56
N LYS A 156 1.52 -10.32 -28.72
CA LYS A 156 0.08 -10.65 -28.80
C LYS A 156 -0.55 -10.08 -30.07
N ILE A 157 -0.21 -8.86 -30.46
CA ILE A 157 -0.68 -8.23 -31.70
C ILE A 157 -0.20 -9.03 -32.92
N ALA A 158 1.10 -9.36 -32.97
CA ALA A 158 1.69 -10.14 -34.06
C ALA A 158 1.02 -11.51 -34.22
N ALA A 159 0.83 -12.24 -33.11
CA ALA A 159 0.13 -13.52 -33.13
C ALA A 159 -1.33 -13.40 -33.61
N THR A 160 -2.02 -12.32 -33.23
CA THR A 160 -3.41 -12.09 -33.67
C THR A 160 -3.50 -11.80 -35.16
N LYS A 161 -2.55 -11.00 -35.71
CA LYS A 161 -2.47 -10.73 -37.15
C LYS A 161 -2.25 -12.02 -37.97
N GLN A 162 -1.38 -12.91 -37.50
CA GLN A 162 -1.11 -14.20 -38.16
C GLN A 162 -2.36 -15.10 -38.27
N VAL A 163 -3.23 -15.08 -37.27
CA VAL A 163 -4.44 -15.94 -37.27
C VAL A 163 -5.58 -15.31 -38.06
N THR A 164 -5.65 -13.98 -38.13
CA THR A 164 -6.77 -13.26 -38.75
C THR A 164 -6.56 -12.88 -40.21
N ASN A 165 -5.35 -13.06 -40.76
CA ASN A 165 -4.96 -12.60 -42.12
C ASN A 165 -5.25 -11.11 -42.36
N ILE A 166 -5.25 -10.31 -41.30
CA ILE A 166 -5.37 -8.85 -41.39
C ILE A 166 -3.94 -8.30 -41.40
N GLU A 167 -3.50 -7.81 -42.58
CA GLU A 167 -2.23 -7.08 -42.74
C GLU A 167 -2.25 -5.74 -41.97
#